data_AF-A0A357TES7-F1
#
_entry.id   AF-A0A357TES7-F1
#
_cell.length_a   1.000
_cell.length_b   1.000
_cell.length_c   1.000
_cell.angle_alpha   90.00
_cell.angle_beta   90.00
_cell.angle_gamma   90.00
#
_symmetry.space_group_name_H-M   'P 1'
#
loop_
_entity.id
_entity.type
_entity.pdbx_description
1 polymer ?
#
loop_
_entity_poly.entity_id
_entity_poly.type
_entity_poly.pdbx_seq_one_letter_code
_entity_poly.pdbx_strand_id
1 'polypeptide(L)'
;MSAKHKLPSPATLVRPLIRKLHGYVPGEQPKVRGLIKLNTNEHPAPPSPRVLRAIQKATDDRLRLYPNPTAQPLREALADFHDCKPANIIVGNG
;
A
#
# COMPACT_ATOMS: atom_id res chain seq x y z
N MET A 1 -53.02 5.78 -5.76
CA MET A 1 -52.11 4.61 -5.83
C MET A 1 -50.73 5.10 -6.24
N SER A 2 -49.76 5.07 -5.33
CA SER A 2 -48.42 5.64 -5.58
C SER A 2 -47.61 4.70 -6.49
N ALA A 3 -47.16 5.21 -7.63
CA ALA A 3 -46.32 4.48 -8.58
C ALA A 3 -44.96 4.19 -7.92
N LYS A 4 -44.72 2.92 -7.57
CA LYS A 4 -43.42 2.45 -7.08
C LYS A 4 -42.37 2.74 -8.16
N HIS A 5 -41.56 3.78 -7.97
CA HIS A 5 -40.39 4.02 -8.82
C HIS A 5 -39.44 2.83 -8.66
N LYS A 6 -39.24 2.08 -9.74
CA LYS A 6 -38.27 0.99 -9.78
C LYS A 6 -36.89 1.63 -9.65
N LEU A 7 -36.22 1.38 -8.52
CA LEU A 7 -34.87 1.90 -8.30
C LEU A 7 -33.94 1.41 -9.42
N PRO A 8 -33.00 2.25 -9.89
CA PRO A 8 -32.00 1.84 -10.86
C PRO A 8 -31.23 0.61 -10.36
N SER A 9 -30.86 -0.29 -11.27
CA SER A 9 -30.08 -1.46 -10.87
C SER A 9 -28.73 -1.02 -10.29
N PRO A 10 -28.19 -1.67 -9.25
CA PRO A 10 -26.92 -1.26 -8.65
C PRO A 10 -25.77 -1.13 -9.66
N ALA A 11 -25.79 -1.94 -10.74
CA ALA A 11 -24.81 -1.88 -11.82
C ALA A 11 -24.83 -0.53 -12.59
N THR A 12 -25.97 0.15 -12.65
CA THR A 12 -26.10 1.47 -13.31
C THR A 12 -25.56 2.61 -12.45
N LEU A 13 -25.41 2.41 -11.13
CA LEU A 13 -24.78 3.36 -10.21
C LEU A 13 -23.24 3.36 -10.33
N VAL A 14 -22.68 2.31 -10.91
CA VAL A 14 -21.23 2.21 -11.15
C VAL A 14 -20.86 2.97 -12.41
N ARG A 15 -19.88 3.89 -12.28
CA ARG A 15 -19.34 4.68 -13.40
C ARG A 15 -18.99 3.77 -14.59
N PRO A 16 -19.42 4.10 -15.82
CA PRO A 16 -19.16 3.26 -16.99
C PRO A 16 -17.70 2.86 -17.19
N LEU A 17 -16.75 3.76 -16.84
CA LEU A 17 -15.32 3.50 -16.95
C LEU A 17 -14.84 2.37 -16.02
N ILE A 18 -15.38 2.30 -14.80
CA ILE A 18 -15.05 1.24 -13.83
C ILE A 18 -15.60 -0.11 -14.30
N ARG A 19 -16.79 -0.12 -14.91
CA ARG A 19 -17.37 -1.35 -15.49
C ARG A 19 -16.55 -1.92 -16.64
N LYS A 20 -15.79 -1.08 -17.35
CA LYS A 20 -14.94 -1.46 -18.48
C LYS A 20 -13.48 -1.70 -18.06
N LEU A 21 -13.13 -1.45 -16.80
CA LEU A 21 -11.77 -1.62 -16.31
C LEU A 21 -11.43 -3.11 -16.24
N HIS A 22 -10.33 -3.50 -16.86
CA HIS A 22 -9.71 -4.79 -16.62
C HIS A 22 -8.89 -4.70 -15.34
N GLY A 23 -9.30 -5.41 -14.29
CA GLY A 23 -8.57 -5.46 -13.04
C GLY A 23 -7.18 -6.05 -13.22
N TYR A 24 -6.23 -5.61 -12.41
CA TYR A 24 -4.92 -6.25 -12.35
C TYR A 24 -5.08 -7.73 -11.97
N VAL A 25 -4.50 -8.61 -12.79
CA VAL A 25 -4.42 -10.05 -12.52
C VAL A 25 -3.02 -10.35 -12.00
N PRO A 26 -2.85 -10.71 -10.72
CA PRO A 26 -1.54 -11.04 -10.17
C PRO A 26 -0.98 -12.30 -10.85
N GLY A 27 0.35 -12.39 -10.92
CA GLY A 27 1.02 -13.60 -11.36
C GLY A 27 0.72 -14.80 -10.45
N GLU A 28 0.84 -16.01 -10.99
CA GLU A 28 0.65 -17.25 -10.24
C GLU A 28 1.56 -17.31 -9.00
N GLN A 29 1.04 -17.82 -7.87
CA GLN A 29 1.83 -18.10 -6.66
C GLN A 29 1.57 -19.54 -6.17
N PRO A 30 2.39 -20.52 -6.60
CA PRO A 30 2.23 -21.91 -6.18
C PRO A 30 2.47 -22.09 -4.67
N LYS A 31 1.64 -22.90 -4.00
CA LYS A 31 1.74 -23.17 -2.55
C LYS A 31 2.35 -24.54 -2.26
N VAL A 32 3.49 -24.83 -2.90
CA VAL A 32 4.20 -26.11 -2.78
C VAL A 32 5.32 -25.99 -1.76
N ARG A 33 5.47 -26.99 -0.88
CA ARG A 33 6.56 -27.02 0.10
C ARG A 33 7.91 -27.12 -0.62
N GLY A 34 8.88 -26.31 -0.22
CA GLY A 34 10.23 -26.32 -0.80
C GLY A 34 10.36 -25.61 -2.15
N LEU A 35 9.33 -24.86 -2.59
CA LEU A 35 9.42 -24.03 -3.78
C LEU A 35 10.52 -22.97 -3.65
N ILE A 36 11.41 -22.90 -4.65
CA ILE A 36 12.31 -21.74 -4.83
C ILE A 36 11.49 -20.63 -5.51
N LYS A 37 11.23 -19.55 -4.78
CA LYS A 37 10.37 -18.44 -5.21
C LYS A 37 11.17 -17.36 -5.92
N LEU A 38 10.93 -17.16 -7.22
CA LEU A 38 11.63 -16.18 -8.07
C LEU A 38 10.69 -15.29 -8.90
N ASN A 39 9.38 -15.31 -8.62
CA ASN A 39 8.33 -14.74 -9.48
C ASN A 39 7.80 -13.35 -9.04
N THR A 40 8.24 -12.80 -7.91
CA THR A 40 7.75 -11.51 -7.40
C THR A 40 8.86 -10.53 -7.00
N ASN A 41 10.10 -10.77 -7.45
CA ASN A 41 11.27 -9.90 -7.21
C ASN A 41 11.55 -9.60 -5.72
N GLU A 42 11.20 -10.50 -4.81
CA GLU A 42 11.52 -10.37 -3.39
C GLU A 42 13.02 -10.50 -3.14
N HIS A 43 13.55 -9.71 -2.22
CA HIS A 43 14.94 -9.81 -1.80
C HIS A 43 15.14 -11.10 -0.97
N PRO A 44 16.19 -11.92 -1.25
CA PRO A 44 16.37 -13.20 -0.57
C PRO A 44 16.87 -13.06 0.88
N ALA A 45 17.54 -11.96 1.21
CA ALA A 45 18.04 -11.71 2.56
C ALA A 45 16.96 -11.05 3.45
N PRO A 46 16.98 -11.28 4.77
CA PRO A 46 16.08 -10.63 5.72
C PRO A 46 16.29 -9.10 5.77
N PRO A 47 15.32 -8.34 6.30
CA PRO A 47 15.49 -6.91 6.52
C PRO A 47 16.61 -6.62 7.51
N SER A 48 17.15 -5.40 7.48
CA SER A 48 18.17 -4.96 8.43
C SER A 48 17.71 -5.16 9.89
N PRO A 49 18.57 -5.65 10.81
CA PRO A 49 18.24 -5.73 12.24
C PRO A 49 17.83 -4.38 12.85
N ARG A 50 18.26 -3.26 12.26
CA ARG A 50 17.83 -1.91 12.67
C ARG A 50 16.33 -1.68 12.40
N VAL A 51 15.81 -2.22 11.30
CA VAL A 51 14.39 -2.14 10.93
C VAL A 51 13.55 -2.92 11.94
N LEU A 52 13.96 -4.15 12.27
CA LEU A 52 13.24 -4.98 13.25
C LEU A 52 13.13 -4.29 14.62
N ARG A 53 14.23 -3.69 15.10
CA ARG A 53 14.23 -2.92 16.36
C ARG A 53 13.36 -1.67 16.28
N ALA A 54 13.35 -0.97 15.15
CA ALA A 54 12.53 0.23 14.97
C ALA A 54 11.03 -0.11 14.99
N ILE A 55 10.63 -1.21 14.32
CA ILE A 55 9.25 -1.70 14.35
C ILE A 55 8.83 -2.06 15.77
N GLN A 56 9.64 -2.85 16.49
CA GLN A 56 9.36 -3.22 17.88
C GLN A 56 9.15 -2.01 18.79
N LYS A 57 9.96 -0.96 18.62
CA LYS A 57 9.83 0.29 19.38
C LYS A 57 8.61 1.14 18.99
N ALA A 58 8.12 1.00 17.76
CA ALA A 58 6.97 1.73 17.26
C ALA A 58 5.63 1.06 17.64
N THR A 59 5.66 -0.24 17.92
CA THR A 59 4.50 -1.04 18.35
C THR A 59 4.27 -0.90 19.86
N ASP A 60 3.98 0.31 20.32
CA ASP A 60 3.60 0.60 21.70
C ASP A 60 2.21 1.27 21.77
N ASP A 61 1.80 1.74 22.95
CA ASP A 61 0.47 2.33 23.16
C ASP A 61 0.19 3.55 22.26
N ARG A 62 1.19 4.14 21.60
CA ARG A 62 1.01 5.25 20.66
C ARG A 62 0.33 4.81 19.36
N LEU A 63 0.19 3.51 19.09
CA LEU A 63 -0.60 3.01 17.95
C LEU A 63 -2.07 3.46 17.97
N ARG A 64 -2.58 3.94 19.12
CA ARG A 64 -3.90 4.59 19.22
C ARG A 64 -3.96 5.97 18.53
N LEU A 65 -2.80 6.55 18.19
CA LEU A 65 -2.68 7.87 17.59
C LEU A 65 -2.46 7.75 16.08
N TYR A 66 -2.91 8.77 15.34
CA TYR A 66 -2.56 8.89 13.93
C TYR A 66 -1.04 9.08 13.75
N PRO A 67 -0.45 8.54 12.67
CA PRO A 67 0.95 8.77 12.34
C PRO A 67 1.19 10.22 11.89
N ASN A 68 2.46 10.58 11.69
CA ASN A 68 2.80 11.86 11.07
C ASN A 68 2.17 11.94 9.66
N PRO A 69 1.30 12.93 9.39
CA PRO A 69 0.50 12.97 8.17
C PRO A 69 1.31 13.24 6.90
N THR A 70 2.53 13.75 7.02
CA THR A 70 3.40 14.08 5.87
C THR A 70 4.63 13.17 5.77
N ALA A 71 4.78 12.22 6.69
CA ALA A 71 5.98 11.39 6.83
C ALA A 71 7.29 12.23 6.92
N GLN A 72 7.23 13.41 7.56
CA GLN A 72 8.32 14.39 7.58
C GLN A 72 9.71 13.79 7.92
N PRO A 73 9.87 12.96 8.98
CA PRO A 73 11.19 12.42 9.32
C PRO A 73 11.77 11.50 8.22
N LEU A 74 10.91 10.78 7.49
CA LEU A 74 11.34 9.94 6.37
C LEU A 74 11.75 10.80 5.18
N ARG A 75 10.99 11.87 4.88
CA ARG A 75 11.31 12.79 3.79
C ARG A 75 12.65 13.50 4.02
N GLU A 76 12.94 13.91 5.25
CA GLU A 76 14.22 14.51 5.62
C GLU A 76 15.37 13.51 5.42
N ALA A 77 15.26 12.30 5.99
CA ALA A 77 16.30 11.29 5.84
C ALA A 77 16.55 10.88 4.37
N LEU A 78 15.51 10.80 3.55
CA LEU A 78 15.65 10.50 2.12
C LEU A 78 16.22 11.68 1.34
N ALA A 79 15.86 12.92 1.70
CA ALA A 79 16.39 14.13 1.08
C ALA A 79 17.91 14.24 1.29
N ASP A 80 18.37 13.99 2.52
CA ASP A 80 19.79 13.94 2.86
C ASP A 80 20.50 12.82 2.10
N PHE A 81 19.89 11.64 1.99
CA PHE A 81 20.48 10.49 1.29
C PHE A 81 20.60 10.71 -0.23
N HIS A 82 19.62 11.39 -0.84
CA HIS A 82 19.55 11.61 -2.28
C HIS A 82 20.07 13.00 -2.73
N ASP A 83 20.60 13.82 -1.81
CA ASP A 83 21.08 15.18 -2.07
C ASP A 83 20.02 16.07 -2.77
N CYS A 84 18.83 16.14 -2.19
CA CYS A 84 17.75 17.00 -2.67
C CYS A 84 17.00 17.66 -1.50
N LYS A 85 15.97 18.46 -1.79
CA LYS A 85 15.16 19.08 -0.72
C LYS A 85 14.01 18.14 -0.33
N PRO A 86 13.57 18.12 0.94
CA PRO A 86 12.39 17.34 1.34
C PRO A 86 11.13 17.67 0.51
N ALA A 87 11.02 18.91 0.02
CA ALA A 87 9.95 19.36 -0.87
C ALA A 87 9.90 18.62 -2.22
N ASN A 88 11.00 17.98 -2.64
CA ASN A 88 11.07 17.16 -3.86
C ASN A 88 10.58 15.72 -3.64
N ILE A 89 10.27 15.32 -2.40
CA ILE A 89 9.89 13.96 -2.04
C ILE A 89 8.44 13.91 -1.56
N ILE A 90 7.66 12.97 -2.11
CA ILE A 90 6.35 12.56 -1.62
C ILE A 90 6.41 11.09 -1.19
N VAL A 91 5.73 10.73 -0.10
CA VAL A 91 5.68 9.37 0.43
C VAL A 91 4.28 8.81 0.21
N GLY A 92 4.19 7.60 -0.34
CA GLY A 92 2.96 6.82 -0.50
C GLY A 92 3.07 5.45 0.16
N ASN A 93 1.95 4.74 0.26
CA ASN A 93 1.91 3.35 0.72
C ASN A 93 2.05 2.42 -0.49
N GLY A 94 3.29 1.99 -0.75
CA GLY A 94 3.67 1.15 -1.89
C GLY A 94 2.85 -0.12 -2.04
#